data_AF-A0A552V4E0-F1
#
_entry.id   AF-A0A552V4E0-F1
#
_cell.length_a   1.000
_cell.length_b   1.000
_cell.length_c   1.000
_cell.angle_alpha   90.00
_cell.angle_beta   90.00
_cell.angle_gamma   90.00
#
_symmetry.space_group_name_H-M   'P 1'
#
loop_
_entity.id
_entity.type
_entity.pdbx_description
1 polymer ?
#
loop_
_entity_poly.entity_id
_entity_poly.type
_entity_poly.pdbx_seq_one_letter_code
_entity_poly.pdbx_strand_id
1 'polypeptide(L)'
;MIWKENKVVVTVSMPFTCFSNGAVFCLENLILAKRQQFPFSETKRGYVTLCRTHSLNIQNSWQHMTKTNTIIDLASKISSEIEDFQMIRGAGAGNFATNSFMKTLRSHAIEILSIDYSEKRVSGKNSFAVDFYIPEEKTIIEVALGLPNTASEFEKDILKAIMAKELNTEIEKLIFISRAGAKKKCLQPGRTAIREWAKIVHNLDIEIFELPGEARIRKKSLIKNT
;
A
#
# COMPACT_ATOMS: atom_id res chain seq x y z
N MET A 1 -53.70 20.99 17.28
CA MET A 1 -53.00 20.48 18.49
C MET A 1 -51.53 20.39 18.13
N ILE A 2 -50.72 21.28 18.67
CA ILE A 2 -49.33 21.54 18.25
C ILE A 2 -48.40 20.65 19.07
N TRP A 3 -47.68 19.74 18.44
CA TRP A 3 -46.59 18.99 19.07
C TRP A 3 -45.28 19.76 18.84
N LYS A 4 -44.69 20.27 19.93
CA LYS A 4 -43.33 20.82 19.95
C LYS A 4 -42.36 19.69 20.26
N GLU A 5 -41.42 19.41 19.37
CA GLU A 5 -40.29 18.53 19.65
C GLU A 5 -39.21 19.30 20.43
N ASN A 6 -38.90 18.82 21.63
CA ASN A 6 -37.78 19.29 22.43
C ASN A 6 -36.48 18.71 21.87
N LYS A 7 -35.66 19.55 21.21
CA LYS A 7 -34.27 19.21 20.89
C LYS A 7 -33.42 19.33 22.16
N VAL A 8 -32.86 18.22 22.62
CA VAL A 8 -31.81 18.21 23.65
C VAL A 8 -30.46 18.35 22.92
N VAL A 9 -29.78 19.48 23.15
CA VAL A 9 -28.40 19.69 22.70
C VAL A 9 -27.48 19.17 23.80
N VAL A 10 -26.66 18.17 23.48
CA VAL A 10 -25.61 17.68 24.37
C VAL A 10 -24.30 18.30 23.94
N THR A 11 -23.80 19.25 24.73
CA THR A 11 -22.49 19.87 24.55
C THR A 11 -21.44 19.01 25.25
N VAL A 12 -20.47 18.49 24.50
CA VAL A 12 -19.33 17.75 25.06
C VAL A 12 -18.15 18.71 25.18
N SER A 13 -17.79 19.07 26.41
CA SER A 13 -16.57 19.84 26.70
C SER A 13 -15.40 18.87 26.86
N MET A 14 -14.38 18.97 26.00
CA MET A 14 -13.09 18.30 26.21
C MET A 14 -12.15 19.22 27.01
N PRO A 15 -11.49 18.74 28.06
CA PRO A 15 -10.43 19.50 28.70
C PRO A 15 -9.18 19.49 27.81
N PHE A 16 -8.71 20.68 27.46
CA PHE A 16 -7.35 20.89 26.97
C PHE A 16 -6.36 20.66 28.12
N THR A 17 -5.40 19.77 27.93
CA THR A 17 -4.14 19.79 28.70
C THR A 17 -2.98 19.83 27.73
N CYS A 18 -2.29 20.97 27.70
CA CYS A 18 -0.94 21.09 27.16
C CYS A 18 0.02 20.25 28.01
N PHE A 19 0.82 19.39 27.38
CA PHE A 19 2.09 18.93 27.94
C PHE A 19 3.16 18.93 26.86
N SER A 20 4.23 19.67 27.16
CA SER A 20 5.49 19.76 26.46
C SER A 20 6.34 18.50 26.68
N ASN A 21 7.08 18.12 25.63
CA ASN A 21 8.30 17.31 25.62
C ASN A 21 8.23 15.85 26.12
N GLY A 22 8.39 14.95 25.15
CA GLY A 22 9.34 13.84 25.19
C GLY A 22 9.16 12.77 26.27
N ALA A 23 8.47 11.69 25.94
CA ALA A 23 8.88 10.32 26.26
C ALA A 23 7.90 9.35 25.61
N VAL A 24 8.44 8.40 24.84
CA VAL A 24 7.75 7.21 24.37
C VAL A 24 7.52 6.31 25.58
N PHE A 25 6.27 6.03 25.92
CA PHE A 25 5.93 4.95 26.85
C PHE A 25 4.98 3.98 26.17
N CYS A 26 5.50 2.76 25.97
CA CYS A 26 4.72 1.55 25.76
C CYS A 26 3.69 1.41 26.89
N LEU A 27 2.42 1.23 26.55
CA LEU A 27 1.39 0.80 27.49
C LEU A 27 0.95 -0.61 27.12
N GLU A 28 1.50 -1.56 27.87
CA GLU A 28 0.95 -2.90 28.05
C GLU A 28 -0.44 -2.82 28.69
N ASN A 29 -1.28 -3.78 28.29
CA ASN A 29 -2.60 -4.04 28.81
C ASN A 29 -2.59 -4.20 30.34
N LEU A 30 -3.37 -3.37 31.05
CA LEU A 30 -3.77 -3.68 32.41
C LEU A 30 -5.29 -3.54 32.55
N ILE A 31 -5.96 -4.69 32.39
CA ILE A 31 -7.31 -4.94 32.85
C ILE A 31 -7.28 -4.84 34.38
N LEU A 32 -7.92 -3.82 34.95
CA LEU A 32 -8.22 -3.77 36.37
C LEU A 32 -9.62 -3.17 36.57
N ALA A 33 -10.60 -4.06 36.48
CA ALA A 33 -11.96 -3.79 36.92
C ALA A 33 -11.98 -3.54 38.43
N LYS A 34 -12.03 -2.28 38.86
CA LYS A 34 -12.42 -1.92 40.22
C LYS A 34 -13.94 -1.74 40.27
N ARG A 35 -14.59 -2.68 40.96
CA ARG A 35 -15.96 -2.56 41.46
C ARG A 35 -16.06 -1.30 42.33
N GLN A 36 -16.81 -0.29 41.88
CA GLN A 36 -17.39 0.71 42.76
C GLN A 36 -18.85 0.32 43.04
N GLN A 37 -19.13 0.03 44.30
CA GLN A 37 -20.50 -0.09 44.82
C GLN A 37 -21.10 1.31 44.88
N PHE A 38 -22.16 1.54 44.10
CA PHE A 38 -23.05 2.69 44.28
C PHE A 38 -24.27 2.26 45.11
N PRO A 39 -24.75 3.10 46.05
CA PRO A 39 -25.93 2.80 46.84
C PRO A 39 -27.19 2.84 45.98
N PHE A 40 -28.01 1.80 46.15
CA PHE A 40 -29.27 1.56 45.48
C PHE A 40 -30.34 2.51 46.04
N SER A 41 -30.95 3.33 45.18
CA SER A 41 -32.24 3.97 45.48
C SER A 41 -33.27 3.50 44.44
N GLU A 42 -34.33 2.88 44.95
CA GLU A 42 -35.45 2.40 44.15
C GLU A 42 -36.23 3.57 43.55
N THR A 43 -36.28 3.66 42.23
CA THR A 43 -37.46 4.21 41.54
C THR A 43 -37.55 3.71 40.10
N LYS A 44 -38.71 3.11 39.80
CA LYS A 44 -39.40 2.95 38.52
C LYS A 44 -38.66 2.24 37.36
N ARG A 45 -39.24 1.10 36.96
CA ARG A 45 -38.95 0.33 35.73
C ARG A 45 -38.86 1.25 34.51
N GLY A 46 -37.64 1.55 34.09
CA GLY A 46 -37.30 2.00 32.74
C GLY A 46 -36.41 0.93 32.11
N TYR A 47 -36.80 0.40 30.96
CA TYR A 47 -35.94 -0.47 30.17
C TYR A 47 -34.77 0.37 29.66
N VAL A 48 -33.57 0.16 30.19
CA VAL A 48 -32.34 0.71 29.63
C VAL A 48 -31.97 -0.18 28.44
N THR A 49 -32.33 0.25 27.23
CA THR A 49 -31.77 -0.35 26.02
C THR A 49 -30.29 0.02 25.96
N LEU A 50 -29.42 -0.93 26.32
CA LEU A 50 -27.98 -0.81 26.12
C LEU A 50 -27.72 -0.78 24.61
N CYS A 51 -27.54 0.41 24.04
CA CYS A 51 -26.95 0.55 22.71
C CYS A 51 -25.51 0.05 22.80
N ARG A 52 -25.31 -1.22 22.43
CA ARG A 52 -24.00 -1.83 22.24
C ARG A 52 -23.34 -1.07 21.09
N THR A 53 -22.48 -0.11 21.44
CA THR A 53 -21.61 0.53 20.46
C THR A 53 -20.80 -0.57 19.80
N HIS A 54 -21.04 -0.78 18.50
CA HIS A 54 -20.19 -1.60 17.65
C HIS A 54 -18.86 -0.85 17.49
N SER A 55 -18.03 -0.89 18.52
CA SER A 55 -16.63 -0.48 18.48
C SER A 55 -15.77 -1.75 18.52
N LEU A 56 -16.08 -2.70 17.64
CA LEU A 56 -15.32 -3.93 17.46
C LEU A 56 -14.71 -3.94 16.06
N ASN A 57 -13.40 -4.19 16.03
CA ASN A 57 -12.61 -4.70 14.91
C ASN A 57 -11.98 -3.74 13.88
N ILE A 58 -11.40 -2.60 14.29
CA ILE A 58 -10.33 -1.97 13.47
C ILE A 58 -8.93 -2.50 13.86
N GLN A 59 -8.74 -2.97 15.11
CA GLN A 59 -7.42 -3.40 15.58
C GLN A 59 -7.00 -4.81 15.12
N ASN A 60 -7.93 -5.65 14.65
CA ASN A 60 -7.64 -7.02 14.19
C ASN A 60 -7.31 -7.15 12.69
N SER A 61 -7.53 -6.12 11.86
CA SER A 61 -7.29 -6.21 10.41
C SER A 61 -5.82 -6.09 10.01
N TRP A 62 -4.93 -5.75 10.95
CA TRP A 62 -3.50 -5.52 10.69
C TRP A 62 -2.62 -6.75 10.97
N GLN A 63 -3.16 -7.80 11.60
CA GLN A 63 -2.35 -8.98 12.01
C GLN A 63 -2.09 -10.00 10.87
N HIS A 64 -2.54 -9.74 9.65
CA HIS A 64 -2.32 -10.64 8.51
C HIS A 64 -1.98 -9.93 7.19
N MET A 65 -1.39 -8.73 7.24
CA MET A 65 -0.82 -8.15 6.02
C MET A 65 0.51 -8.81 5.68
N THR A 66 0.62 -9.32 4.46
CA THR A 66 1.88 -9.79 3.91
C THR A 66 2.86 -8.61 3.78
N LYS A 67 4.17 -8.89 3.80
CA LYS A 67 5.19 -7.87 3.59
C LYS A 67 5.02 -7.23 2.21
N THR A 68 4.60 -8.01 1.22
CA THR A 68 4.21 -7.52 -0.10
C THR A 68 3.11 -6.47 -0.02
N ASN A 69 2.00 -6.76 0.69
CA ASN A 69 0.89 -5.81 0.80
C ASN A 69 1.32 -4.54 1.53
N THR A 70 2.14 -4.66 2.58
CA THR A 70 2.70 -3.51 3.29
C THR A 70 3.49 -2.58 2.35
N ILE A 71 4.33 -3.12 1.46
CA ILE A 71 5.08 -2.31 0.49
C ILE A 71 4.14 -1.66 -0.53
N ILE A 72 3.15 -2.38 -1.01
CA ILE A 72 2.14 -1.87 -1.96
C ILE A 72 1.32 -0.73 -1.35
N ASP A 73 0.89 -0.88 -0.10
CA ASP A 73 0.12 0.12 0.63
C ASP A 73 0.96 1.38 0.91
N LEU A 74 2.23 1.20 1.27
CA LEU A 74 3.18 2.31 1.41
C LEU A 74 3.37 3.06 0.10
N ALA A 75 3.59 2.35 -1.01
CA ALA A 75 3.73 2.96 -2.31
C ALA A 75 2.46 3.76 -2.69
N SER A 76 1.28 3.20 -2.42
CA SER A 76 -0.02 3.85 -2.65
C SER A 76 -0.17 5.13 -1.82
N LYS A 77 0.15 5.06 -0.52
CA LYS A 77 0.10 6.21 0.39
C LYS A 77 1.04 7.33 -0.08
N ILE A 78 2.32 7.02 -0.30
CA ILE A 78 3.33 8.00 -0.75
C ILE A 78 2.90 8.64 -2.07
N SER A 79 2.40 7.84 -3.02
CA SER A 79 1.97 8.37 -4.33
C SER A 79 0.78 9.33 -4.21
N SER A 80 -0.10 9.13 -3.22
CA SER A 80 -1.27 9.98 -2.98
C SER A 80 -0.91 11.31 -2.33
N GLU A 81 0.23 11.39 -1.64
CA GLU A 81 0.75 12.61 -1.02
C GLU A 81 1.53 13.49 -2.02
N ILE A 82 1.90 12.94 -3.18
CA ILE A 82 2.64 13.67 -4.21
C ILE A 82 1.65 14.27 -5.21
N GLU A 83 1.56 15.60 -5.20
CA GLU A 83 0.83 16.34 -6.24
C GLU A 83 1.37 15.99 -7.62
N ASP A 84 0.45 15.77 -8.56
CA ASP A 84 0.77 15.43 -9.94
C ASP A 84 1.64 14.17 -10.10
N PHE A 85 1.53 13.20 -9.18
CA PHE A 85 2.31 11.97 -9.25
C PHE A 85 2.18 11.26 -10.61
N GLN A 86 1.01 11.30 -11.24
CA GLN A 86 0.76 10.67 -12.54
C GLN A 86 1.39 11.45 -13.71
N MET A 87 1.79 12.71 -13.53
CA MET A 87 2.38 13.54 -14.59
C MET A 87 3.78 13.08 -15.00
N ILE A 88 4.07 13.13 -16.30
CA ILE A 88 5.40 12.86 -16.83
C ILE A 88 6.25 14.12 -16.67
N ARG A 89 7.24 14.02 -15.80
CA ARG A 89 8.34 14.98 -15.73
C ARG A 89 9.38 14.48 -16.74
N GLY A 90 9.83 15.35 -17.65
CA GLY A 90 10.77 14.99 -18.71
C GLY A 90 12.09 14.39 -18.19
N ALA A 91 13.03 14.10 -19.09
CA ALA A 91 14.34 13.57 -18.70
C ALA A 91 15.00 14.46 -17.62
N GLY A 92 15.63 13.85 -16.62
CA GLY A 92 16.17 14.55 -15.44
C GLY A 92 15.14 14.73 -14.33
N ALA A 93 14.12 15.58 -14.54
CA ALA A 93 13.10 15.85 -13.53
C ALA A 93 12.26 14.60 -13.17
N GLY A 94 11.99 13.74 -14.15
CA GLY A 94 11.38 12.42 -13.94
C GLY A 94 12.26 11.50 -13.10
N ASN A 95 13.56 11.44 -13.40
CA ASN A 95 14.51 10.61 -12.65
C ASN A 95 14.62 11.07 -11.20
N PHE A 96 14.70 12.39 -10.97
CA PHE A 96 14.75 12.93 -9.61
C PHE A 96 13.48 12.58 -8.81
N ALA A 97 12.31 12.72 -9.42
CA ALA A 97 11.04 12.36 -8.79
C ALA A 97 10.96 10.86 -8.46
N THR A 98 11.35 9.99 -9.41
CA THR A 98 11.39 8.54 -9.18
C THR A 98 12.38 8.17 -8.08
N ASN A 99 13.58 8.74 -8.10
CA ASN A 99 14.60 8.47 -7.07
C ASN A 99 14.14 8.94 -5.68
N SER A 100 13.50 10.11 -5.60
CA SER A 100 12.92 10.61 -4.36
C SER A 100 11.82 9.68 -3.85
N PHE A 101 10.91 9.23 -4.72
CA PHE A 101 9.86 8.28 -4.39
C PHE A 101 10.44 6.96 -3.86
N MET A 102 11.41 6.39 -4.58
CA MET A 102 12.05 5.13 -4.20
C MET A 102 12.79 5.23 -2.87
N LYS A 103 13.51 6.35 -2.63
CA LYS A 103 14.18 6.60 -1.36
C LYS A 103 13.18 6.60 -0.21
N THR A 104 12.09 7.36 -0.32
CA THR A 104 11.03 7.41 0.71
C THR A 104 10.39 6.05 0.92
N LEU A 105 10.04 5.33 -0.15
CA LEU A 105 9.42 4.01 -0.06
C LEU A 105 10.31 3.01 0.68
N ARG A 106 11.60 2.94 0.33
CA ARG A 106 12.55 2.05 0.99
C ARG A 106 12.76 2.41 2.46
N SER A 107 12.91 3.70 2.77
CA SER A 107 13.04 4.16 4.15
C SER A 107 11.84 3.76 5.01
N HIS A 108 10.61 3.99 4.53
CA HIS A 108 9.40 3.59 5.27
C HIS A 108 9.24 2.06 5.36
N ALA A 109 9.59 1.32 4.30
CA ALA A 109 9.53 -0.14 4.31
C ALA A 109 10.48 -0.74 5.35
N ILE A 110 11.70 -0.21 5.47
CA ILE A 110 12.68 -0.65 6.49
C ILE A 110 12.17 -0.34 7.89
N GLU A 111 11.60 0.85 8.10
CA GLU A 111 11.05 1.25 9.40
C GLU A 111 9.94 0.30 9.88
N ILE A 112 9.05 -0.12 8.98
CA ILE A 112 7.91 -0.98 9.32
C ILE A 112 8.28 -2.46 9.38
N LEU A 113 9.07 -2.95 8.43
CA LEU A 113 9.39 -4.38 8.32
C LEU A 113 10.64 -4.78 9.12
N SER A 114 11.40 -3.81 9.64
CA SER A 114 12.67 -4.00 10.36
C SER A 114 13.77 -4.74 9.60
N ILE A 115 13.53 -5.08 8.32
CA ILE A 115 14.45 -5.78 7.43
C ILE A 115 14.49 -5.01 6.12
N ASP A 116 15.70 -4.78 5.62
CA ASP A 116 15.89 -4.22 4.29
C ASP A 116 15.74 -5.31 3.23
N TYR A 117 14.59 -5.32 2.58
CA TYR A 117 14.27 -6.17 1.42
C TYR A 117 14.64 -5.54 0.08
N SER A 118 15.19 -4.32 0.07
CA SER A 118 15.43 -3.55 -1.15
C SER A 118 16.77 -3.88 -1.83
N GLU A 119 16.85 -3.57 -3.13
CA GLU A 119 18.04 -3.68 -3.99
C GLU A 119 18.79 -5.03 -3.89
N LYS A 120 18.04 -6.11 -3.66
CA LYS A 120 18.65 -7.43 -3.54
C LYS A 120 19.19 -7.87 -4.88
N ARG A 121 20.46 -8.27 -4.88
CA ARG A 121 21.06 -8.99 -6.00
C ARG A 121 20.48 -10.40 -6.01
N VAL A 122 19.62 -10.66 -6.99
CA VAL A 122 18.91 -11.93 -7.12
C VAL A 122 19.59 -12.89 -8.09
N SER A 123 20.58 -12.41 -8.86
CA SER A 123 21.34 -13.25 -9.79
C SER A 123 22.84 -12.98 -9.67
N GLY A 124 23.58 -13.97 -9.16
CA GLY A 124 24.96 -13.85 -8.67
C GLY A 124 25.90 -12.94 -9.48
N LYS A 125 26.48 -13.45 -10.59
CA LYS A 125 27.58 -12.78 -11.31
C LYS A 125 27.16 -11.63 -12.22
N ASN A 126 25.88 -11.53 -12.61
CA ASN A 126 25.42 -10.57 -13.61
C ASN A 126 24.99 -9.21 -13.00
N SER A 127 25.17 -9.02 -11.69
CA SER A 127 24.89 -7.78 -10.96
C SER A 127 23.46 -7.24 -11.09
N PHE A 128 22.51 -8.03 -11.60
CA PHE A 128 21.13 -7.59 -11.65
C PHE A 128 20.54 -7.53 -10.24
N ALA A 129 19.92 -6.39 -9.96
CA ALA A 129 19.17 -6.14 -8.75
C ALA A 129 17.69 -5.91 -9.10
N VAL A 130 16.85 -6.23 -8.14
CA VAL A 130 15.41 -5.95 -8.16
C VAL A 130 15.10 -4.93 -7.07
N ASP A 131 14.01 -4.18 -7.23
CA ASP A 131 13.67 -3.13 -6.25
C ASP A 131 13.40 -3.71 -4.86
N PHE A 132 12.62 -4.79 -4.77
CA PHE A 132 12.45 -5.57 -3.54
C PHE A 132 12.37 -7.07 -3.83
N TYR A 133 12.93 -7.88 -2.92
CA TYR A 133 12.75 -9.33 -2.91
C TYR A 133 12.41 -9.79 -1.49
N ILE A 134 11.27 -10.48 -1.34
CA ILE A 134 10.79 -11.03 -0.07
C ILE A 134 10.92 -12.56 -0.14
N PRO A 135 11.97 -13.15 0.45
CA PRO A 135 12.26 -14.58 0.32
C PRO A 135 11.14 -15.45 0.89
N GLU A 136 10.54 -15.04 2.02
CA GLU A 136 9.52 -15.84 2.69
C GLU A 136 8.22 -15.92 1.88
N GLU A 137 8.01 -14.96 0.98
CA GLU A 137 6.85 -14.87 0.09
C GLU A 137 7.21 -15.24 -1.36
N LYS A 138 8.48 -15.60 -1.63
CA LYS A 138 9.00 -15.92 -2.97
C LYS A 138 8.61 -14.87 -4.02
N THR A 139 8.58 -13.61 -3.60
CA THR A 139 7.99 -12.50 -4.36
C THR A 139 9.03 -11.43 -4.64
N ILE A 140 9.15 -11.06 -5.91
CA ILE A 140 9.86 -9.86 -6.35
C ILE A 140 8.82 -8.75 -6.56
N ILE A 141 9.18 -7.53 -6.15
CA ILE A 141 8.42 -6.33 -6.46
C ILE A 141 9.34 -5.38 -7.24
N GLU A 142 8.88 -4.93 -8.42
CA GLU A 142 9.55 -3.95 -9.26
C GLU A 142 8.70 -2.67 -9.36
N VAL A 143 9.29 -1.52 -9.06
CA VAL A 143 8.62 -0.22 -9.12
C VAL A 143 8.80 0.39 -10.51
N ALA A 144 8.03 -0.14 -11.47
CA ALA A 144 8.05 0.29 -12.86
C ALA A 144 7.09 1.47 -13.14
N LEU A 145 7.40 2.67 -12.63
CA LEU A 145 6.56 3.88 -12.86
C LEU A 145 6.40 4.25 -14.34
N GLY A 146 7.35 3.83 -15.19
CA GLY A 146 7.33 4.03 -16.64
C GLY A 146 6.55 2.97 -17.44
N LEU A 147 5.97 1.96 -16.78
CA LEU A 147 5.33 0.80 -17.41
C LEU A 147 4.23 1.11 -18.45
N PRO A 148 3.43 2.20 -18.32
CA PRO A 148 2.49 2.61 -19.37
C PRO A 148 3.13 3.01 -20.71
N ASN A 149 4.44 3.27 -20.74
CA ASN A 149 5.18 3.66 -21.94
C ASN A 149 5.64 2.44 -22.75
N THR A 150 5.98 2.64 -24.03
CA THR A 150 6.44 1.56 -24.93
C THR A 150 7.85 1.07 -24.62
N ALA A 151 8.76 1.97 -24.22
CA ALA A 151 10.14 1.66 -23.86
C ALA A 151 10.27 1.40 -22.34
N SER A 152 9.43 0.51 -21.79
CA SER A 152 9.49 0.15 -20.37
C SER A 152 10.41 -1.04 -20.13
N GLU A 153 10.79 -1.25 -18.87
CA GLU A 153 11.63 -2.38 -18.47
C GLU A 153 10.85 -3.70 -18.25
N PHE A 154 9.55 -3.76 -18.56
CA PHE A 154 8.69 -4.94 -18.36
C PHE A 154 9.34 -6.28 -18.75
N GLU A 155 9.77 -6.42 -20.00
CA GLU A 155 10.34 -7.67 -20.51
C GLU A 155 11.69 -7.98 -19.87
N LYS A 156 12.48 -6.95 -19.56
CA LYS A 156 13.78 -7.06 -18.89
C LYS A 156 13.61 -7.51 -17.43
N ASP A 157 12.62 -6.98 -16.72
CA ASP A 157 12.35 -7.33 -15.32
C ASP A 157 11.84 -8.76 -15.17
N ILE A 158 11.02 -9.23 -16.11
CA ILE A 158 10.63 -10.64 -16.20
C ILE A 158 11.85 -11.52 -16.43
N LEU A 159 12.73 -11.15 -17.37
CA LEU A 159 13.96 -11.92 -17.64
C LEU A 159 14.87 -11.98 -16.41
N LYS A 160 15.03 -10.88 -15.66
CA LYS A 160 15.78 -10.89 -14.39
C LYS A 160 15.21 -11.91 -13.39
N ALA A 161 13.89 -11.92 -13.20
CA ALA A 161 13.23 -12.84 -12.28
C ALA A 161 13.42 -14.32 -12.69
N ILE A 162 13.31 -14.61 -14.00
CA ILE A 162 13.57 -15.95 -14.55
C ILE A 162 15.03 -16.37 -14.33
N MET A 163 15.98 -15.50 -14.67
CA MET A 163 17.41 -15.80 -14.48
C MET A 163 17.76 -16.03 -13.01
N ALA A 164 17.18 -15.26 -12.10
CA ALA A 164 17.35 -15.48 -10.66
C ALA A 164 16.81 -16.86 -10.23
N LYS A 165 15.66 -17.27 -10.78
CA LYS A 165 15.06 -18.59 -10.54
C LYS A 165 15.95 -19.73 -11.05
N GLU A 166 16.51 -19.58 -12.25
CA GLU A 166 17.47 -20.54 -12.82
C GLU A 166 18.78 -20.65 -12.01
N LEU A 167 19.10 -19.62 -11.22
CA LEU A 167 20.22 -19.62 -10.28
C LEU A 167 19.83 -20.06 -8.87
N ASN A 168 18.74 -20.82 -8.73
CA ASN A 168 18.22 -21.38 -7.48
C ASN A 168 17.67 -20.34 -6.48
N THR A 169 17.27 -19.15 -6.94
CA THR A 169 16.48 -18.25 -6.11
C THR A 169 15.02 -18.65 -6.15
N GLU A 170 14.40 -18.89 -5.00
CA GLU A 170 12.99 -19.28 -4.94
C GLU A 170 12.07 -18.09 -5.23
N ILE A 171 11.65 -17.97 -6.49
CA ILE A 171 10.75 -16.92 -6.95
C ILE A 171 9.53 -17.58 -7.59
N GLU A 172 8.34 -17.23 -7.13
CA GLU A 172 7.05 -17.69 -7.67
C GLU A 172 6.21 -16.54 -8.20
N LYS A 173 6.45 -15.30 -7.73
CA LYS A 173 5.67 -14.13 -8.09
C LYS A 173 6.56 -12.91 -8.40
N LEU A 174 6.19 -12.16 -9.44
CA LEU A 174 6.73 -10.86 -9.80
C LEU A 174 5.58 -9.84 -9.85
N ILE A 175 5.66 -8.81 -9.00
CA ILE A 175 4.67 -7.75 -8.93
C ILE A 175 5.28 -6.47 -9.46
N PHE A 176 4.59 -5.83 -10.41
CA PHE A 176 4.93 -4.49 -10.85
C PHE A 176 4.06 -3.45 -10.14
N ILE A 177 4.68 -2.54 -9.40
CA ILE A 177 4.03 -1.31 -8.92
C ILE A 177 4.24 -0.24 -9.97
N SER A 178 3.15 0.36 -10.45
CA SER A 178 3.18 1.22 -11.63
C SER A 178 2.19 2.38 -11.54
N ARG A 179 2.35 3.35 -12.43
CA ARG A 179 1.37 4.42 -12.64
C ARG A 179 0.13 3.91 -13.37
N ALA A 180 -0.96 4.66 -13.26
CA ALA A 180 -2.23 4.31 -13.89
C ALA A 180 -2.10 4.19 -15.42
N GLY A 181 -2.73 3.15 -15.99
CA GLY A 181 -2.69 2.80 -17.41
C GLY A 181 -1.71 1.68 -17.77
N ALA A 182 -0.91 1.20 -16.82
CA ALA A 182 -0.01 0.07 -16.99
C ALA A 182 -0.74 -1.25 -17.24
N LYS A 183 -1.86 -1.53 -16.56
CA LYS A 183 -2.67 -2.74 -16.78
C LYS A 183 -3.12 -2.83 -18.23
N LYS A 184 -3.72 -1.74 -18.74
CA LYS A 184 -4.13 -1.64 -20.15
C LYS A 184 -2.96 -1.85 -21.11
N LYS A 185 -1.78 -1.33 -20.77
CA LYS A 185 -0.56 -1.49 -21.58
C LYS A 185 -0.04 -2.93 -21.56
N CYS A 186 -0.09 -3.61 -20.41
CA CYS A 186 0.35 -4.99 -20.25
C CYS A 186 -0.63 -6.03 -20.81
N LEU A 187 -1.88 -5.64 -21.10
CA LEU A 187 -2.85 -6.44 -21.85
C LEU A 187 -2.63 -6.44 -23.38
N GLN A 188 -1.61 -5.74 -23.89
CA GLN A 188 -1.28 -5.81 -25.31
C GLN A 188 -0.80 -7.23 -25.67
N PRO A 189 -1.06 -7.72 -26.89
CA PRO A 189 -0.80 -9.12 -27.26
C PRO A 189 0.62 -9.60 -26.96
N GLY A 190 1.64 -8.80 -27.28
CA GLY A 190 3.04 -9.17 -27.01
C GLY A 190 3.35 -9.36 -25.53
N ARG A 191 2.90 -8.44 -24.66
CA ARG A 191 3.11 -8.56 -23.20
C ARG A 191 2.28 -9.66 -22.56
N THR A 192 1.09 -9.91 -23.12
CA THR A 192 0.24 -11.02 -22.71
C THR A 192 0.93 -12.34 -23.01
N ALA A 193 1.45 -12.52 -24.23
CA ALA A 193 2.18 -13.72 -24.63
C ALA A 193 3.43 -13.95 -23.77
N ILE A 194 4.19 -12.89 -23.44
CA ILE A 194 5.36 -13.00 -22.55
C ILE A 194 4.94 -13.42 -21.13
N ARG A 195 3.86 -12.84 -20.59
CA ARG A 195 3.34 -13.20 -19.26
C ARG A 195 2.87 -14.65 -19.22
N GLU A 196 2.11 -15.08 -20.22
CA GLU A 196 1.62 -16.46 -20.34
C GLU A 196 2.79 -17.44 -20.48
N TRP A 197 3.77 -17.12 -21.32
CA TRP A 197 5.00 -17.90 -21.46
C TRP A 197 5.75 -18.02 -20.14
N ALA A 198 5.97 -16.92 -19.42
CA ALA A 198 6.64 -16.91 -18.12
C ALA A 198 5.89 -17.78 -17.09
N LYS A 199 4.55 -17.75 -17.11
CA LYS A 199 3.73 -18.59 -16.23
C LYS A 199 3.80 -20.07 -16.60
N ILE A 200 3.65 -20.41 -17.88
CA ILE A 200 3.60 -21.81 -18.34
C ILE A 200 4.97 -22.48 -18.24
N VAL A 201 6.03 -21.79 -18.67
CA VAL A 201 7.38 -22.39 -18.79
C VAL A 201 8.16 -22.29 -17.48
N HIS A 202 8.04 -21.16 -16.77
CA HIS A 202 8.87 -20.88 -15.59
C HIS A 202 8.09 -20.89 -14.27
N ASN A 203 6.78 -21.15 -14.31
CA ASN A 203 5.87 -21.02 -13.16
C ASN A 203 6.09 -19.71 -12.39
N LEU A 204 6.19 -18.60 -13.14
CA LEU A 204 6.30 -17.25 -12.60
C LEU A 204 4.97 -16.53 -12.80
N ASP A 205 4.29 -16.20 -11.69
CA ASP A 205 3.09 -15.38 -11.74
C ASP A 205 3.45 -13.89 -11.81
N ILE A 206 2.73 -13.13 -12.64
CA ILE A 206 3.04 -11.72 -12.89
C ILE A 206 1.80 -10.87 -12.69
N GLU A 207 1.86 -9.98 -11.70
CA GLU A 207 0.78 -9.09 -11.33
C GLU A 207 1.16 -7.63 -11.59
N ILE A 208 0.17 -6.82 -12.00
CA ILE A 208 0.35 -5.37 -12.17
C ILE A 208 -0.51 -4.66 -11.14
N PHE A 209 0.13 -3.99 -10.19
CA PHE A 209 -0.50 -3.08 -9.26
C PHE A 209 -0.37 -1.63 -9.77
N GLU A 210 -1.50 -0.94 -9.92
CA GLU A 210 -1.54 0.45 -10.33
C GLU A 210 -1.77 1.33 -9.11
N LEU A 211 -0.88 2.30 -8.92
CA LEU A 211 -1.00 3.33 -7.91
C LEU A 211 -2.19 4.26 -8.22
N PRO A 212 -2.86 4.80 -7.18
CA PRO A 212 -4.06 5.60 -7.33
C PRO A 212 -3.85 6.84 -8.21
N GLY A 213 -4.92 7.25 -8.89
CA GLY A 213 -4.95 8.38 -9.81
C GLY A 213 -5.44 8.00 -11.20
N GLU A 214 -5.59 9.00 -12.07
CA GLU A 214 -6.11 8.77 -13.41
C GLU A 214 -5.01 8.39 -14.40
N ALA A 215 -5.34 7.45 -15.29
CA ALA A 215 -4.46 7.07 -16.39
C ALA A 215 -4.28 8.27 -17.33
N ARG A 216 -3.04 8.51 -17.75
CA ARG A 216 -2.71 9.58 -18.68
C ARG A 216 -3.52 9.48 -19.98
N ILE A 217 -4.15 10.58 -20.36
CA ILE A 217 -4.71 10.78 -21.70
C ILE A 217 -3.56 11.17 -22.66
N ARG A 218 -3.32 10.39 -23.72
CA ARG A 218 -2.31 10.73 -24.73
C ARG A 218 -2.81 11.93 -25.55
N LYS A 219 -1.99 12.97 -25.75
CA LYS A 219 -2.35 14.16 -26.58
C LYS A 219 -3.01 13.85 -27.93
N LYS A 220 -2.70 12.71 -28.54
CA LYS A 220 -3.32 12.26 -29.81
C LYS A 220 -4.84 12.04 -29.73
N SER A 221 -5.41 11.79 -28.55
CA SER A 221 -6.87 11.65 -28.37
C SER A 221 -7.60 12.98 -28.15
N LEU A 222 -6.88 14.06 -27.82
CA LEU A 222 -7.47 15.40 -27.69
C LEU A 222 -7.76 16.04 -29.05
N ILE A 223 -7.02 15.66 -30.10
CA ILE A 223 -7.12 16.25 -31.44
C ILE A 223 -8.30 15.65 -32.25
N LYS A 224 -8.92 14.56 -31.79
CA LYS A 224 -10.05 13.92 -32.50
C LYS A 224 -11.44 14.45 -32.11
N ASN A 225 -11.52 15.38 -31.15
CA ASN A 225 -12.79 15.93 -30.65
C ASN A 225 -12.93 17.45 -30.94
N THR A 226 -12.16 17.98 -31.88
CA THR A 226 -12.25 19.34 -32.45
C THR A 226 -12.29 19.22 -33.95
#